data_AF-A0A7S3AYU2-F1
#
_entry.id   AF-A0A7S3AYU2-F1
#
_cell.length_a   1.000
_cell.length_b   1.000
_cell.length_c   1.000
_cell.angle_alpha   90.00
_cell.angle_beta   90.00
_cell.angle_gamma   90.00
#
_symmetry.space_group_name_H-M   'P 1'
#
loop_
_entity.id
_entity.type
_entity.pdbx_description
1 polymer ?
#
loop_
_entity_poly.entity_id
_entity_poly.type
_entity_poly.pdbx_seq_one_letter_code
_entity_poly.pdbx_strand_id
1 'polypeptide(L)'
;MTYLSIFAGRRRYLNVLMVYVHRLLDQRIVDRCHIWNYARLAVDSEYVHTLAAKRGVEVIPMPESDKAAVFPDKWKGYYRFYAALLQPGDLLVKCDDDIVFIGNLPALLRVARSDPDGAHLIYYPSIVNNDVAASFQAADGLITDPEYVVDLRPSVIGKRDATGNSDWPQCTRCAEHVHEAFLASPESFFTGCMHEWR
;
A
#
# COMPACT_ATOMS: atom_id res chain seq x y z
N MET A 1 -14.58 -4.64 11.13
CA MET A 1 -14.67 -4.42 9.67
C MET A 1 -13.27 -4.30 9.06
N THR A 2 -13.15 -4.43 7.75
CA THR A 2 -11.94 -4.16 6.97
C THR A 2 -12.23 -3.05 5.96
N TYR A 3 -11.55 -1.92 6.11
CA TYR A 3 -11.60 -0.78 5.19
C TYR A 3 -10.37 -0.81 4.28
N LEU A 4 -10.58 -0.81 2.97
CA LEU A 4 -9.53 -0.56 1.99
C LEU A 4 -9.58 0.90 1.58
N SER A 5 -8.46 1.61 1.69
CA SER A 5 -8.38 3.04 1.44
C SER A 5 -7.37 3.32 0.35
N ILE A 6 -7.80 4.02 -0.71
CA ILE A 6 -6.97 4.32 -1.88
C ILE A 6 -6.88 5.82 -2.12
N PHE A 7 -5.66 6.34 -2.25
CA PHE A 7 -5.41 7.71 -2.70
C PHE A 7 -5.46 7.73 -4.23
N ALA A 8 -6.63 7.97 -4.77
CA ALA A 8 -6.87 7.89 -6.20
C ALA A 8 -6.54 9.19 -6.93
N GLY A 9 -5.91 9.05 -8.08
CA GLY A 9 -5.71 10.15 -9.01
C GLY A 9 -5.16 9.77 -10.38
N ARG A 10 -4.89 8.48 -10.62
CA ARG A 10 -4.25 7.99 -11.86
C ARG A 10 -5.12 6.92 -12.52
N ARG A 11 -5.99 7.32 -13.45
CA ARG A 11 -6.96 6.42 -14.11
C ARG A 11 -6.33 5.15 -14.67
N ARG A 12 -5.17 5.26 -15.31
CA ARG A 12 -4.47 4.13 -15.94
C ARG A 12 -4.27 2.96 -14.96
N TYR A 13 -3.81 3.26 -13.74
CA TYR A 13 -3.52 2.23 -12.75
C TYR A 13 -4.79 1.78 -12.01
N LEU A 14 -5.68 2.72 -11.70
CA LEU A 14 -6.96 2.41 -11.08
C LEU A 14 -7.80 1.43 -11.91
N ASN A 15 -7.77 1.51 -13.24
CA ASN A 15 -8.43 0.53 -14.11
C ASN A 15 -8.02 -0.91 -13.79
N VAL A 16 -6.73 -1.13 -13.47
CA VAL A 16 -6.19 -2.45 -13.12
C VAL A 16 -6.52 -2.79 -11.67
N LEU A 17 -6.23 -1.87 -10.74
CA LEU A 17 -6.47 -2.06 -9.31
C LEU A 17 -7.93 -2.41 -9.00
N MET A 18 -8.88 -1.75 -9.67
CA MET A 18 -10.31 -1.97 -9.40
C MET A 18 -10.78 -3.39 -9.76
N VAL A 19 -10.09 -4.12 -10.63
CA VAL A 19 -10.36 -5.55 -10.89
C VAL A 19 -10.16 -6.36 -9.60
N TYR A 20 -9.11 -6.05 -8.83
CA TYR A 20 -8.83 -6.71 -7.55
C TYR A 20 -9.79 -6.23 -6.46
N VAL A 21 -9.99 -4.91 -6.34
CA VAL A 21 -10.90 -4.32 -5.34
C VAL A 21 -12.30 -4.91 -5.45
N HIS A 22 -12.85 -5.03 -6.66
CA HIS A 22 -14.17 -5.62 -6.87
C HIS A 22 -14.24 -7.06 -6.37
N ARG A 23 -13.23 -7.88 -6.65
CA ARG A 23 -13.16 -9.26 -6.15
C ARG A 23 -13.08 -9.32 -4.63
N LEU A 24 -12.26 -8.46 -4.01
CA LEU A 24 -12.12 -8.39 -2.55
C LEU A 24 -13.43 -8.01 -1.86
N LEU A 25 -14.20 -7.09 -2.45
CA LEU A 25 -15.53 -6.70 -1.97
C LEU A 25 -16.55 -7.83 -2.15
N ASP A 26 -16.59 -8.45 -3.33
CA ASP A 26 -17.54 -9.53 -3.65
C ASP A 26 -17.34 -10.76 -2.75
N GLN A 27 -16.08 -11.04 -2.40
CA GLN A 27 -15.70 -12.13 -1.49
C GLN A 27 -15.77 -11.73 0.00
N ARG A 28 -16.13 -10.49 0.32
CA ARG A 28 -16.15 -9.94 1.69
C ARG A 28 -14.81 -10.09 2.43
N ILE A 29 -13.70 -10.04 1.69
CA ILE A 29 -12.36 -9.91 2.27
C ILE A 29 -12.17 -8.46 2.76
N VAL A 30 -12.74 -7.52 2.02
CA VAL A 30 -12.87 -6.10 2.36
C VAL A 30 -14.35 -5.77 2.49
N ASP A 31 -14.74 -5.03 3.52
CA ASP A 31 -16.14 -4.64 3.76
C ASP A 31 -16.52 -3.34 3.05
N ARG A 32 -15.55 -2.41 2.99
CA ARG A 32 -15.69 -1.07 2.41
C ARG A 32 -14.41 -0.67 1.70
N CYS A 33 -14.55 -0.08 0.52
CA CYS A 33 -13.45 0.56 -0.19
C CYS A 33 -13.70 2.06 -0.28
N HIS A 34 -12.83 2.86 0.31
CA HIS A 34 -12.85 4.31 0.22
C HIS A 34 -11.83 4.77 -0.81
N ILE A 35 -12.33 5.41 -1.87
CA ILE A 35 -11.54 6.00 -2.94
C ILE A 35 -11.44 7.50 -2.67
N TRP A 36 -10.30 7.94 -2.17
CA TRP A 36 -10.04 9.35 -1.92
C TRP A 36 -9.63 10.05 -3.21
N ASN A 37 -10.43 11.01 -3.67
CA ASN A 37 -10.15 11.74 -4.89
C ASN A 37 -9.08 12.83 -4.64
N TYR A 38 -7.83 12.44 -4.86
CA TYR A 38 -6.64 13.32 -4.89
C TYR A 38 -6.17 13.56 -6.34
N ALA A 39 -7.05 13.37 -7.34
CA ALA A 39 -6.73 13.55 -8.74
C ALA A 39 -6.24 14.98 -9.02
N ARG A 40 -5.15 15.09 -9.79
CA ARG A 40 -4.60 16.40 -10.21
C ARG A 40 -5.19 16.88 -11.53
N LEU A 41 -5.71 15.95 -12.33
CA LEU A 41 -6.32 16.23 -13.62
C LEU A 41 -7.84 16.08 -13.52
N ALA A 42 -8.58 16.97 -14.17
CA ALA A 42 -10.05 16.93 -14.17
C ALA A 42 -10.58 15.59 -14.73
N VAL A 43 -9.97 15.08 -15.80
CA VAL A 43 -10.36 13.79 -16.42
C VAL A 43 -10.19 12.59 -15.47
N ASP A 44 -9.16 12.60 -14.62
CA ASP A 44 -8.96 11.56 -13.61
C ASP A 44 -9.98 11.70 -12.47
N SER A 45 -10.29 12.94 -12.06
CA SER A 45 -11.32 13.22 -11.07
C SER A 45 -12.70 12.74 -11.55
N GLU A 46 -13.09 13.07 -12.78
CA GLU A 46 -14.35 12.60 -13.39
C GLU A 46 -14.41 11.07 -13.41
N TYR A 47 -13.33 10.41 -13.82
CA TYR A 47 -13.23 8.95 -13.80
C TYR A 47 -13.41 8.38 -12.38
N VAL A 48 -12.75 8.96 -11.37
CA VAL A 48 -12.87 8.50 -9.97
C VAL A 48 -14.32 8.50 -9.49
N HIS A 49 -15.12 9.52 -9.84
CA HIS A 49 -16.54 9.56 -9.45
C HIS A 49 -17.36 8.41 -10.04
N THR A 50 -16.99 7.90 -11.22
CA THR A 50 -17.67 6.75 -11.83
C THR A 50 -17.50 5.46 -11.02
N LEU A 51 -16.45 5.35 -10.20
CA LEU A 51 -16.16 4.16 -9.41
C LEU A 51 -17.18 3.91 -8.29
N ALA A 52 -17.88 4.95 -7.83
CA ALA A 52 -18.92 4.85 -6.81
C ALA A 52 -20.13 3.98 -7.23
N ALA A 53 -20.24 3.63 -8.52
CA ALA A 53 -21.30 2.74 -9.01
C ALA A 53 -21.19 1.31 -8.46
N LYS A 54 -20.01 0.87 -8.01
CA LYS A 54 -19.83 -0.45 -7.37
C LYS A 54 -20.28 -0.39 -5.92
N ARG A 55 -21.20 -1.28 -5.54
CA ARG A 55 -21.60 -1.47 -4.14
C ARG A 55 -20.38 -1.74 -3.24
N GLY A 56 -20.29 -1.00 -2.14
CA GLY A 56 -19.18 -1.11 -1.18
C GLY A 56 -18.00 -0.21 -1.51
N VAL A 57 -18.03 0.51 -2.65
CA VAL A 57 -17.11 1.59 -2.98
C VAL A 57 -17.74 2.93 -2.61
N GLU A 58 -16.99 3.76 -1.90
CA GLU A 58 -17.34 5.15 -1.59
C GLU A 58 -16.25 6.07 -2.12
N VAL A 59 -16.63 7.09 -2.88
CA VAL A 59 -15.71 8.12 -3.36
C VAL A 59 -15.76 9.29 -2.39
N ILE A 60 -14.62 9.60 -1.79
CA ILE A 60 -14.49 10.65 -0.77
C ILE A 60 -13.67 11.80 -1.36
N PRO A 61 -14.15 13.05 -1.30
CA PRO A 61 -13.35 14.19 -1.75
C PRO A 61 -12.12 14.38 -0.86
N MET A 62 -11.02 14.89 -1.43
CA MET A 62 -9.87 15.34 -0.65
C MET A 62 -10.33 16.34 0.44
N PRO A 63 -9.96 16.13 1.72
CA PRO A 63 -10.29 17.05 2.80
C PRO A 63 -9.77 18.46 2.51
N GLU A 64 -10.54 19.49 2.89
CA GLU A 64 -10.13 20.88 2.66
C GLU A 64 -8.77 21.19 3.32
N SER A 65 -8.54 20.63 4.51
CA SER A 65 -7.27 20.76 5.24
C SER A 65 -6.07 20.24 4.47
N ASP A 66 -6.27 19.33 3.52
CA ASP A 66 -5.19 18.65 2.81
C ASP A 66 -4.83 19.34 1.49
N LYS A 67 -5.69 20.20 0.94
CA LYS A 67 -5.50 20.82 -0.39
C LYS A 67 -4.24 21.66 -0.49
N ALA A 68 -3.96 22.45 0.55
CA ALA A 68 -2.80 23.33 0.65
C ALA A 68 -1.75 22.85 1.66
N ALA A 69 -1.96 21.69 2.29
CA ALA A 69 -1.06 21.20 3.31
C ALA A 69 0.28 20.73 2.72
N VAL A 70 1.36 21.10 3.39
CA VAL A 70 2.72 20.63 3.14
C VAL A 70 3.16 19.68 4.26
N PHE A 71 4.22 18.91 4.03
CA PHE A 71 4.76 18.05 5.08
C PHE A 71 5.25 18.89 6.28
N PRO A 72 4.99 18.49 7.54
CA PRO A 72 4.39 17.22 8.00
C PRO A 72 2.87 17.23 8.16
N ASP A 73 2.19 18.33 7.80
CA ASP A 73 0.73 18.47 7.94
C ASP A 73 -0.07 17.80 6.82
N LYS A 74 0.62 17.38 5.76
CA LYS A 74 0.02 16.68 4.63
C LYS A 74 -0.73 15.42 5.10
N TRP A 75 -1.96 15.24 4.60
CA TRP A 75 -2.81 14.08 4.87
C TRP A 75 -3.38 13.98 6.30
N LYS A 76 -3.24 15.02 7.12
CA LYS A 76 -3.85 15.03 8.46
C LYS A 76 -5.38 14.91 8.41
N GLY A 77 -6.03 15.50 7.39
CA GLY A 77 -7.48 15.37 7.19
C GLY A 77 -7.89 13.92 6.96
N TYR A 78 -7.16 13.22 6.08
CA TYR A 78 -7.33 11.79 5.83
C TYR A 78 -7.24 10.96 7.12
N TYR A 79 -6.19 11.16 7.93
CA TYR A 79 -6.02 10.38 9.16
C TYR A 79 -7.06 10.74 10.23
N ARG A 80 -7.47 12.02 10.32
CA ARG A 80 -8.57 12.45 11.22
C ARG A 80 -9.89 11.78 10.87
N PHE A 81 -10.20 11.62 9.58
CA PHE A 81 -11.39 10.90 9.16
C PHE A 81 -11.42 9.46 9.70
N TYR A 82 -10.32 8.72 9.52
CA TYR A 82 -10.24 7.34 10.01
C TYR A 82 -10.18 7.24 11.54
N ALA A 83 -9.53 8.19 12.21
CA ALA A 83 -9.53 8.24 13.67
C ALA A 83 -10.94 8.41 14.26
N ALA A 84 -11.84 9.09 13.55
CA ALA A 84 -13.24 9.25 13.96
C ALA A 84 -14.13 8.06 13.53
N LEU A 85 -13.81 7.42 12.41
CA LEU A 85 -14.61 6.36 11.82
C LEU A 85 -14.36 4.99 12.48
N LEU A 86 -13.09 4.60 12.62
CA LEU A 86 -12.70 3.24 12.96
C LEU A 86 -13.08 2.89 14.39
N GLN A 87 -13.56 1.66 14.58
CA GLN A 87 -13.86 1.07 15.87
C GLN A 87 -12.78 0.07 16.30
N PRO A 88 -12.69 -0.29 17.59
CA PRO A 88 -11.81 -1.38 18.02
C PRO A 88 -12.03 -2.67 17.22
N GLY A 89 -10.94 -3.26 16.72
CA GLY A 89 -10.97 -4.46 15.87
C GLY A 89 -11.23 -4.20 14.38
N ASP A 90 -11.43 -2.95 13.97
CA ASP A 90 -11.39 -2.58 12.55
C ASP A 90 -9.96 -2.59 12.01
N LEU A 91 -9.81 -2.95 10.74
CA LEU A 91 -8.55 -2.88 10.02
C LEU A 91 -8.64 -1.82 8.92
N LEU A 92 -7.65 -0.95 8.85
CA LEU A 92 -7.44 -0.01 7.75
C LEU A 92 -6.29 -0.50 6.88
N VAL A 93 -6.59 -0.88 5.64
CA VAL A 93 -5.60 -1.21 4.62
C VAL A 93 -5.39 0.03 3.76
N LYS A 94 -4.25 0.71 3.90
CA LYS A 94 -3.83 1.76 2.97
C LYS A 94 -3.24 1.11 1.72
N CYS A 95 -3.73 1.51 0.55
CA CYS A 95 -3.31 1.00 -0.74
C CYS A 95 -3.07 2.19 -1.68
N ASP A 96 -1.93 2.25 -2.34
CA ASP A 96 -1.65 3.31 -3.30
C ASP A 96 -2.34 3.00 -4.64
N ASP A 97 -2.68 4.01 -5.44
CA ASP A 97 -3.46 3.82 -6.67
C ASP A 97 -2.68 3.21 -7.83
N ASP A 98 -1.37 3.00 -7.69
CA ASP A 98 -0.48 2.29 -8.61
C ASP A 98 -0.19 0.84 -8.22
N ILE A 99 -0.88 0.29 -7.21
CA ILE A 99 -0.87 -1.15 -6.96
C ILE A 99 -1.62 -1.86 -8.08
N VAL A 100 -0.90 -2.64 -8.89
CA VAL A 100 -1.46 -3.35 -10.06
C VAL A 100 -1.57 -4.86 -9.87
N PHE A 101 -1.15 -5.36 -8.71
CA PHE A 101 -1.27 -6.76 -8.33
C PHE A 101 -1.54 -6.88 -6.83
N ILE A 102 -2.51 -7.72 -6.45
CA ILE A 102 -2.78 -8.08 -5.05
C ILE A 102 -2.92 -9.60 -4.97
N GLY A 103 -2.04 -10.23 -4.20
CA GLY A 103 -2.06 -11.66 -3.87
C GLY A 103 -2.11 -11.88 -2.36
N ASN A 104 -2.80 -12.93 -1.92
CA ASN A 104 -2.79 -13.44 -0.53
C ASN A 104 -3.16 -12.43 0.59
N LEU A 105 -3.91 -11.36 0.29
CA LEU A 105 -4.39 -10.39 1.29
C LEU A 105 -5.11 -11.05 2.50
N PRO A 106 -5.95 -12.09 2.34
CA PRO A 106 -6.58 -12.74 3.49
C PRO A 106 -5.61 -13.28 4.54
N ALA A 107 -4.41 -13.74 4.15
CA ALA A 107 -3.43 -14.22 5.11
C ALA A 107 -2.90 -13.07 5.98
N LEU A 108 -2.55 -11.93 5.37
CA LEU A 108 -2.12 -10.74 6.09
C LEU A 108 -3.20 -10.26 7.07
N LEU A 109 -4.46 -10.20 6.63
CA LEU A 109 -5.57 -9.78 7.48
C LEU A 109 -5.79 -10.74 8.65
N ARG A 110 -5.57 -12.06 8.46
CA ARG A 110 -5.65 -13.03 9.57
C ARG A 110 -4.55 -12.78 10.60
N VAL A 111 -3.32 -12.53 10.17
CA VAL A 111 -2.21 -12.18 11.07
C VAL A 111 -2.55 -10.92 11.86
N ALA A 112 -2.99 -9.85 11.18
CA ALA A 112 -3.38 -8.61 11.83
C ALA A 112 -4.54 -8.77 12.84
N ARG A 113 -5.51 -9.65 12.56
CA ARG A 113 -6.60 -9.95 13.49
C ARG A 113 -6.20 -10.86 14.65
N SER A 114 -5.10 -11.61 14.52
CA SER A 114 -4.60 -12.51 15.57
C SER A 114 -3.81 -11.79 16.66
N ASP A 115 -3.54 -10.50 16.48
CA ASP A 115 -2.95 -9.60 17.48
C ASP A 115 -3.97 -8.51 17.88
N PRO A 116 -5.02 -8.89 18.63
CA PRO A 116 -6.12 -7.99 18.99
C PRO A 116 -5.70 -6.92 20.01
N ASP A 117 -4.64 -7.18 20.78
CA ASP A 117 -4.10 -6.25 21.78
C ASP A 117 -3.22 -5.17 21.15
N GLY A 118 -2.93 -5.30 19.84
CA GLY A 118 -2.21 -4.30 19.06
C GLY A 118 -0.74 -4.20 19.44
N ALA A 119 -0.10 -5.33 19.77
CA ALA A 119 1.35 -5.37 19.97
C ALA A 119 2.09 -4.83 18.73
N HIS A 120 1.52 -5.08 17.54
CA HIS A 120 1.92 -4.51 16.27
C HIS A 120 0.83 -3.53 15.77
N LEU A 121 1.22 -2.28 15.60
CA LEU A 121 0.33 -1.22 15.08
C LEU A 121 0.26 -1.19 13.54
N ILE A 122 1.29 -1.72 12.87
CA ILE A 122 1.43 -1.68 11.42
C ILE A 122 1.84 -3.07 10.92
N TYR A 123 1.14 -3.55 9.90
CA TYR A 123 1.44 -4.79 9.18
C TYR A 123 1.78 -4.43 7.74
N TYR A 124 2.87 -4.99 7.24
CA TYR A 124 3.40 -4.62 5.93
C TYR A 124 3.46 -5.86 5.03
N PRO A 125 2.76 -5.88 3.88
CA PRO A 125 2.89 -6.99 2.93
C PRO A 125 4.27 -6.96 2.25
N SER A 126 4.69 -8.10 1.69
CA SER A 126 5.81 -8.12 0.74
C SER A 126 5.38 -7.39 -0.55
N ILE A 127 5.94 -6.20 -0.77
CA ILE A 127 5.64 -5.36 -1.93
C ILE A 127 6.77 -5.50 -2.96
N VAL A 128 6.44 -5.89 -4.18
CA VAL A 128 7.38 -5.86 -5.30
C VAL A 128 7.61 -4.40 -5.72
N ASN A 129 8.85 -4.05 -6.04
CA ASN A 129 9.26 -2.67 -6.35
C ASN A 129 9.14 -1.72 -5.14
N ASN A 130 9.47 -2.23 -3.95
CA ASN A 130 9.64 -1.43 -2.73
C ASN A 130 10.98 -1.79 -2.08
N ASP A 131 11.68 -0.78 -1.59
CA ASP A 131 13.03 -0.90 -1.03
C ASP A 131 13.08 -1.70 0.27
N VAL A 132 12.20 -1.40 1.21
CA VAL A 132 12.09 -2.13 2.48
C VAL A 132 11.75 -3.59 2.23
N ALA A 133 10.74 -3.86 1.39
CA ALA A 133 10.36 -5.22 1.05
C ALA A 133 11.47 -5.98 0.32
N ALA A 134 12.21 -5.34 -0.60
CA ALA A 134 13.30 -5.97 -1.31
C ALA A 134 14.43 -6.44 -0.38
N SER A 135 14.74 -5.68 0.67
CA SER A 135 15.72 -6.12 1.67
C SER A 135 15.27 -7.40 2.39
N PHE A 136 13.99 -7.50 2.75
CA PHE A 136 13.43 -8.73 3.34
C PHE A 136 13.28 -9.88 2.32
N GLN A 137 13.00 -9.58 1.06
CA GLN A 137 12.98 -10.57 -0.02
C GLN A 137 14.39 -11.16 -0.25
N ALA A 138 15.45 -10.35 -0.13
CA ALA A 138 16.83 -10.82 -0.14
C ALA A 138 17.13 -11.71 1.08
N ALA A 139 16.69 -11.30 2.28
CA ALA A 139 16.83 -12.10 3.50
C ALA A 139 16.10 -13.46 3.42
N ASP A 140 14.97 -13.51 2.71
CA ASP A 140 14.23 -14.74 2.41
C ASP A 140 14.86 -15.59 1.29
N GLY A 141 15.94 -15.12 0.66
CA GLY A 141 16.62 -15.82 -0.43
C GLY A 141 15.94 -15.70 -1.80
N LEU A 142 15.02 -14.75 -1.98
CA LEU A 142 14.40 -14.47 -3.28
C LEU A 142 15.31 -13.64 -4.19
N ILE A 143 16.09 -12.74 -3.60
CA ILE A 143 17.10 -11.94 -4.29
C ILE A 143 18.45 -12.48 -3.84
N THR A 144 19.09 -13.28 -4.70
CA THR A 144 20.34 -13.98 -4.37
C THR A 144 21.57 -13.34 -5.00
N ASP A 145 21.38 -12.58 -6.07
CA ASP A 145 22.43 -11.84 -6.77
C ASP A 145 22.88 -10.63 -5.93
N PRO A 146 24.14 -10.58 -5.45
CA PRO A 146 24.59 -9.56 -4.51
C PRO A 146 24.47 -8.12 -5.04
N GLU A 147 24.51 -7.93 -6.36
CA GLU A 147 24.39 -6.62 -7.00
C GLU A 147 22.96 -6.04 -6.97
N TYR A 148 21.95 -6.85 -6.63
CA TYR A 148 20.55 -6.42 -6.49
C TYR A 148 20.07 -6.41 -5.04
N VAL A 149 20.93 -6.75 -4.08
CA VAL A 149 20.63 -6.68 -2.65
C VAL A 149 20.66 -5.22 -2.20
N VAL A 150 19.60 -4.79 -1.50
CA VAL A 150 19.42 -3.41 -1.06
C VAL A 150 19.61 -3.34 0.44
N ASP A 151 20.56 -2.51 0.86
CA ASP A 151 20.80 -2.19 2.27
C ASP A 151 19.80 -1.15 2.77
N LEU A 152 19.25 -1.40 3.97
CA LEU A 152 18.41 -0.45 4.67
C LEU A 152 19.24 0.41 5.62
N ARG A 153 18.91 1.69 5.66
CA ARG A 153 19.50 2.68 6.57
C ARG A 153 18.44 3.12 7.59
N PRO A 154 18.81 3.26 8.88
CA PRO A 154 17.89 3.79 9.87
C PRO A 154 17.39 5.18 9.47
N SER A 155 16.08 5.41 9.58
CA SER A 155 15.53 6.74 9.36
C SER A 155 15.94 7.68 10.49
N VAL A 156 16.46 8.87 10.17
CA VAL A 156 16.72 9.91 11.18
C VAL A 156 15.50 10.81 11.31
N ILE A 157 14.85 10.79 12.49
CA ILE A 157 13.69 11.63 12.78
C ILE A 157 14.05 13.11 12.59
N GLY A 158 13.23 13.86 11.85
CA GLY A 158 13.30 15.33 11.78
C GLY A 158 14.04 15.91 10.56
N LYS A 159 14.64 15.10 9.70
CA LYS A 159 15.07 15.53 8.36
C LYS A 159 14.48 14.60 7.32
N ARG A 160 13.85 15.18 6.29
CA ARG A 160 13.57 14.46 5.05
C ARG A 160 14.93 14.23 4.40
N ASP A 161 15.57 13.12 4.72
CA ASP A 161 16.82 12.76 4.07
C ASP A 161 16.55 12.62 2.58
N ALA A 162 17.21 13.47 1.78
CA ALA A 162 17.09 13.44 0.33
C ALA A 162 17.66 12.13 -0.25
N THR A 163 18.48 11.41 0.52
CA THR A 163 19.11 10.14 0.11
C THR A 163 18.24 8.91 0.35
N GLY A 164 17.13 9.03 1.09
CA GLY A 164 16.21 7.92 1.39
C GLY A 164 16.72 6.97 2.47
N ASN A 165 15.87 6.03 2.90
CA ASN A 165 16.25 4.99 3.87
C ASN A 165 16.91 3.77 3.20
N SER A 166 17.27 3.87 1.91
CA SER A 166 17.84 2.79 1.11
C SER A 166 18.59 3.37 -0.10
N ASP A 167 19.46 2.55 -0.70
CA ASP A 167 20.10 2.87 -1.98
C ASP A 167 19.24 2.57 -3.21
N TRP A 168 17.96 2.21 -2.99
CA TRP A 168 17.00 1.92 -4.05
C TRP A 168 16.91 3.01 -5.14
N PRO A 169 16.88 4.33 -4.82
CA PRO A 169 16.84 5.36 -5.86
C PRO A 169 18.09 5.39 -6.76
N GLN A 170 19.20 4.81 -6.31
CA GLN A 170 20.47 4.75 -7.04
C GLN A 170 20.61 3.43 -7.83
N CYS A 171 19.73 2.46 -7.60
CA CYS A 171 19.75 1.15 -8.25
C CYS A 171 18.47 0.89 -9.06
N THR A 172 18.29 1.58 -10.19
CA THR A 172 17.13 1.32 -11.08
C THR A 172 17.05 -0.14 -11.53
N ARG A 173 18.22 -0.78 -11.76
CA ARG A 173 18.30 -2.20 -12.12
C ARG A 173 17.78 -3.15 -11.04
N CYS A 174 17.83 -2.76 -9.75
CA CYS A 174 17.28 -3.56 -8.66
C CYS A 174 15.76 -3.69 -8.79
N ALA A 175 15.07 -2.58 -9.06
CA ALA A 175 13.62 -2.59 -9.28
C ALA A 175 13.22 -3.47 -10.47
N GLU A 176 13.92 -3.34 -11.60
CA GLU A 176 13.70 -4.15 -12.80
C GLU A 176 13.95 -5.63 -12.52
N HIS A 177 15.07 -5.97 -11.87
CA HIS A 177 15.41 -7.35 -11.54
C HIS A 177 14.33 -8.03 -10.68
N VAL A 178 13.91 -7.38 -9.59
CA VAL A 178 12.87 -7.92 -8.70
C VAL A 178 11.53 -8.04 -9.44
N HIS A 179 11.21 -7.08 -10.32
CA HIS A 179 10.00 -7.13 -11.12
C HIS A 179 10.00 -8.29 -12.11
N GLU A 180 11.09 -8.49 -12.86
CA GLU A 180 11.22 -9.59 -13.82
C GLU A 180 11.21 -10.95 -13.11
N ALA A 181 11.87 -11.07 -11.95
CA ALA A 181 11.81 -12.27 -11.12
C ALA A 181 10.37 -12.59 -10.68
N PHE A 182 9.61 -11.57 -10.26
CA PHE A 182 8.20 -11.72 -9.92
C PHE A 182 7.35 -12.14 -11.12
N LEU A 183 7.55 -11.52 -12.29
CA LEU A 183 6.79 -11.90 -13.49
C LEU A 183 7.09 -13.32 -13.97
N ALA A 184 8.33 -13.79 -13.79
CA ALA A 184 8.74 -15.14 -14.15
C ALA A 184 8.15 -16.21 -13.24
N SER A 185 8.02 -15.94 -11.93
CA SER A 185 7.47 -16.89 -10.95
C SER A 185 6.81 -16.16 -9.77
N PRO A 186 5.56 -15.66 -9.92
CA PRO A 186 4.86 -14.94 -8.85
C PRO A 186 4.71 -15.77 -7.57
N GLU A 187 4.55 -17.08 -7.72
CA GLU A 187 4.39 -18.03 -6.62
C GLU A 187 5.60 -18.09 -5.68
N SER A 188 6.81 -17.81 -6.18
CA SER A 188 8.03 -17.79 -5.36
C SER A 188 8.00 -16.69 -4.30
N PHE A 189 7.27 -15.59 -4.56
CA PHE A 189 7.16 -14.45 -3.64
C PHE A 189 6.21 -14.71 -2.45
N PHE A 190 5.54 -15.85 -2.39
CA PHE A 190 4.75 -16.27 -1.23
C PHE A 190 5.57 -17.16 -0.29
N THR A 191 6.64 -16.60 0.28
CA THR A 191 7.62 -17.32 1.12
C THR A 191 7.00 -17.90 2.40
N GLY A 192 5.89 -17.31 2.88
CA GLY A 192 5.31 -17.63 4.18
C GLY A 192 6.13 -17.12 5.36
N CYS A 193 7.24 -16.42 5.10
CA CYS A 193 8.05 -15.77 6.12
C CYS A 193 7.33 -14.55 6.70
N MET A 194 7.58 -14.30 7.98
CA MET A 194 7.14 -13.09 8.67
C MET A 194 8.35 -12.53 9.42
N HIS A 195 8.66 -11.27 9.16
CA HIS A 195 9.74 -10.56 9.82
C HIS A 195 9.15 -9.58 10.84
N GLU A 196 9.68 -9.59 12.05
CA GLU A 196 9.39 -8.57 13.06
C GLU A 196 10.55 -7.57 13.08
N TRP A 197 10.24 -6.30 12.84
CA TRP A 197 11.20 -5.22 13.03
C TRP A 197 10.87 -4.50 14.34
N ARG A 198 11.78 -4.60 15.31
CA ARG A 198 11.72 -3.91 16.60
C ARG A 198 12.76 -2.80 16.67
#